data_AF-A0A1H3J7Q0-F1
#
_entry.id   AF-A0A1H3J7Q0-F1
#
_cell.length_a   1.000
_cell.length_b   1.000
_cell.length_c   1.000
_cell.angle_alpha   90.00
_cell.angle_beta   90.00
_cell.angle_gamma   90.00
#
_symmetry.space_group_name_H-M   'P 1'
#
loop_
_entity.id
_entity.type
_entity.pdbx_description
1 polymer ?
#
loop_
_entity_poly.entity_id
_entity_poly.type
_entity_poly.pdbx_seq_one_letter_code
_entity_poly.pdbx_strand_id
1 'polypeptide(L)'
;MNKVTRNFKNKFKYEFYTLVTDFNEYKEMVNSAKIFGFDNDVNFNYFDNTVLNEFDGFDAINYSIKNSQSKYIVVCHQDIVFKFDDREKLDFVLENLDIVDPNWGVAGNAGLNEFGELGICITDPNGYVRQVKKEFPFLVGYLDENFIIINNSKNLACSIDLGGFHFYGLDLCQNANSLGLKCYVIDFHIFHKSIGNVNKAYIDLKKKFINKIQNNKKSKFYYTTTTKFFVSSFKILNLLMNFKNIIINYSVFLLKLIRDMRG
;
A
#
# COMPACT_ATOMS: atom_id res chain seq x y z
N MET A 1 -28.36 21.93 7.47
CA MET A 1 -27.03 21.66 6.87
C MET A 1 -26.18 20.99 7.92
N ASN A 2 -25.52 19.88 7.60
CA ASN A 2 -24.68 19.14 8.55
C ASN A 2 -23.21 19.46 8.31
N LYS A 3 -22.46 19.75 9.37
CA LYS A 3 -21.01 19.95 9.32
C LYS A 3 -20.33 18.58 9.22
N VAL A 4 -19.60 18.34 8.14
CA VAL A 4 -18.77 17.15 8.02
C VAL A 4 -17.54 17.33 8.91
N THR A 5 -17.33 16.38 9.82
CA THR A 5 -16.12 16.28 10.65
C THR A 5 -15.27 15.11 10.20
N ARG A 6 -13.93 15.23 10.28
CA ARG A 6 -12.99 14.14 9.93
C ARG A 6 -12.98 12.96 10.92
N ASN A 7 -13.84 12.96 11.94
CA ASN A 7 -13.85 11.91 12.96
C ASN A 7 -14.49 10.63 12.42
N PHE A 8 -13.66 9.77 11.85
CA PHE A 8 -13.99 8.38 11.62
C PHE A 8 -13.89 7.63 12.95
N LYS A 9 -15.02 7.15 13.47
CA LYS A 9 -15.03 6.33 14.68
C LYS A 9 -14.81 4.88 14.28
N ASN A 10 -13.61 4.37 14.53
CA ASN A 10 -13.30 2.96 14.30
C ASN A 10 -14.14 2.08 15.26
N LYS A 11 -14.70 1.00 14.72
CA LYS A 11 -15.37 -0.05 15.50
C LYS A 11 -14.37 -1.07 16.04
N PHE A 12 -13.28 -1.31 15.29
CA PHE A 12 -12.23 -2.27 15.63
C PHE A 12 -10.85 -1.61 15.61
N LYS A 13 -9.86 -2.12 16.36
CA LYS A 13 -8.45 -1.75 16.14
C LYS A 13 -7.92 -2.44 14.89
N TYR A 14 -8.19 -3.73 14.73
CA TYR A 14 -7.74 -4.53 13.57
C TYR A 14 -8.91 -5.21 12.85
N GLU A 15 -8.83 -5.26 11.53
CA GLU A 15 -9.61 -6.20 10.73
C GLU A 15 -8.69 -7.00 9.83
N PHE A 16 -8.72 -8.32 9.97
CA PHE A 16 -7.98 -9.25 9.15
C PHE A 16 -8.78 -9.64 7.92
N TYR A 17 -8.10 -9.76 6.79
CA TYR A 17 -8.65 -10.20 5.52
C TYR A 17 -7.67 -11.20 4.88
N THR A 18 -8.17 -12.40 4.60
CA THR A 18 -7.37 -13.50 4.07
C THR A 18 -8.02 -14.11 2.83
N LEU A 19 -7.25 -14.31 1.77
CA LEU A 19 -7.66 -15.14 0.63
C LEU A 19 -7.48 -16.61 1.04
N VAL A 20 -8.58 -17.37 1.09
CA VAL A 20 -8.57 -18.73 1.66
C VAL A 20 -8.79 -19.79 0.59
N THR A 21 -7.78 -20.63 0.38
CA THR A 21 -7.86 -21.84 -0.47
C THR A 21 -7.82 -23.12 0.37
N ASP A 22 -7.34 -23.05 1.62
CA ASP A 22 -7.34 -24.14 2.60
C ASP A 22 -7.87 -23.64 3.95
N PHE A 23 -9.07 -24.11 4.32
CA PHE A 23 -9.70 -23.74 5.60
C PHE A 23 -8.95 -24.23 6.83
N ASN A 24 -8.14 -25.29 6.74
CA ASN A 24 -7.36 -25.76 7.88
C ASN A 24 -6.21 -24.81 8.17
N GLU A 25 -5.49 -24.34 7.14
CA GLU A 25 -4.46 -23.32 7.28
C GLU A 25 -5.06 -22.02 7.83
N TYR A 26 -6.18 -21.56 7.27
CA TYR A 26 -6.87 -20.37 7.77
C TYR A 26 -7.28 -20.50 9.25
N LYS A 27 -7.85 -21.63 9.65
CA LYS A 27 -8.22 -21.88 11.06
C LYS A 27 -7.00 -21.86 11.97
N GLU A 28 -5.88 -22.45 11.54
CA GLU A 28 -4.64 -22.43 12.31
C GLU A 28 -4.10 -21.02 12.45
N MET A 29 -4.07 -20.24 11.37
CA MET A 29 -3.68 -18.83 11.38
C MET A 29 -4.54 -18.04 12.38
N VAL A 30 -5.87 -18.12 12.28
CA VAL A 30 -6.79 -17.41 13.20
C VAL A 30 -6.62 -17.86 14.64
N ASN A 31 -6.48 -19.16 14.90
CA ASN A 31 -6.31 -19.69 16.25
C ASN A 31 -4.99 -19.21 16.86
N SER A 32 -3.90 -19.24 16.08
CA SER A 32 -2.60 -18.72 16.53
C SER A 32 -2.66 -17.23 16.83
N ALA A 33 -3.32 -16.43 15.97
CA ALA A 33 -3.51 -15.00 16.19
C ALA A 33 -4.26 -14.72 17.51
N LYS A 34 -5.35 -15.44 17.76
CA LYS A 34 -6.13 -15.31 19.01
C LYS A 34 -5.30 -15.65 20.25
N ILE A 35 -4.50 -16.72 20.20
CA ILE A 35 -3.58 -17.09 21.29
C ILE A 35 -2.56 -15.96 21.57
N PHE A 36 -2.12 -15.26 20.53
CA PHE A 36 -1.17 -14.14 20.60
C PHE A 36 -1.85 -12.76 20.76
N GLY A 37 -3.04 -12.73 21.37
CA GLY A 37 -3.68 -11.50 21.84
C GLY A 37 -4.63 -10.82 20.84
N PHE A 38 -4.83 -11.40 19.64
CA PHE A 38 -5.80 -10.90 18.67
C PHE A 38 -7.22 -11.48 18.88
N ASP A 39 -7.72 -11.44 20.12
CA ASP A 39 -9.02 -12.01 20.51
C ASP A 39 -10.11 -10.97 20.81
N ASN A 40 -9.73 -9.71 21.04
CA ASN A 40 -10.61 -8.60 21.38
C ASN A 40 -10.36 -7.39 20.46
N ASP A 41 -11.39 -6.61 20.11
CA ASP A 41 -11.23 -5.41 19.25
C ASP A 41 -10.60 -5.74 17.87
N VAL A 42 -10.87 -6.96 17.40
CA VAL A 42 -10.38 -7.56 16.16
C VAL A 42 -11.55 -8.26 15.46
N ASN A 43 -11.62 -8.19 14.14
CA ASN A 43 -12.53 -9.00 13.35
C ASN A 43 -11.75 -9.75 12.24
N PHE A 44 -12.05 -11.03 12.05
CA PHE A 44 -11.40 -11.90 11.06
C PHE A 44 -12.36 -12.18 9.91
N ASN A 45 -12.02 -11.67 8.73
CA ASN A 45 -12.76 -11.86 7.50
C ASN A 45 -11.92 -12.70 6.53
N TYR A 46 -12.60 -13.40 5.63
CA TYR A 46 -11.94 -14.15 4.58
C TYR A 46 -12.71 -14.07 3.27
N PHE A 47 -11.98 -14.24 2.18
CA PHE A 47 -12.51 -14.44 0.83
C PHE A 47 -12.38 -15.92 0.51
N ASP A 48 -13.52 -16.58 0.27
CA ASP A 48 -13.55 -18.01 0.00
C ASP A 48 -13.11 -18.29 -1.44
N ASN A 49 -11.90 -18.81 -1.59
CA ASN A 49 -11.33 -19.29 -2.84
C ASN A 49 -11.16 -20.81 -2.85
N THR A 50 -11.88 -21.55 -2.00
CA THR A 50 -11.69 -23.01 -1.85
C THR A 50 -12.25 -23.83 -3.01
N VAL A 51 -13.23 -23.29 -3.74
CA VAL A 51 -13.83 -23.93 -4.93
C VAL A 51 -13.38 -23.23 -6.21
N LEU A 52 -13.46 -21.90 -6.23
CA LEU A 52 -13.09 -21.05 -7.37
C LEU A 52 -12.37 -19.81 -6.84
N ASN A 53 -11.41 -19.29 -7.61
CA ASN A 53 -10.77 -18.02 -7.30
C ASN A 53 -11.71 -16.85 -7.63
N GLU A 54 -12.68 -16.59 -6.76
CA GLU A 54 -13.64 -15.48 -6.92
C GLU A 54 -12.99 -14.12 -6.63
N PHE A 55 -12.01 -14.10 -5.74
CA PHE A 55 -11.26 -12.90 -5.38
C PHE A 55 -9.76 -13.08 -5.65
N ASP A 56 -9.10 -12.00 -6.03
CA ASP A 56 -7.65 -11.93 -6.10
C ASP A 56 -7.08 -10.89 -5.11
N GLY A 57 -5.76 -10.71 -5.07
CA GLY A 57 -5.13 -9.82 -4.10
C GLY A 57 -5.50 -8.34 -4.27
N PHE A 58 -5.72 -7.89 -5.51
CA PHE A 58 -6.07 -6.50 -5.81
C PHE A 58 -7.51 -6.22 -5.39
N ASP A 59 -8.43 -7.13 -5.75
CA ASP A 59 -9.85 -7.03 -5.40
C ASP A 59 -10.06 -7.16 -3.89
N ALA A 60 -9.36 -8.09 -3.24
CA ALA A 60 -9.41 -8.29 -1.80
C ALA A 60 -9.00 -7.02 -1.04
N ILE A 61 -7.87 -6.39 -1.40
CA ILE A 61 -7.42 -5.15 -0.77
C ILE A 61 -8.44 -4.03 -0.99
N ASN A 62 -8.91 -3.83 -2.21
CA ASN A 62 -9.89 -2.80 -2.53
C ASN A 62 -11.22 -2.99 -1.78
N TYR A 63 -11.69 -4.23 -1.68
CA TYR A 63 -12.86 -4.58 -0.87
C TYR A 63 -12.62 -4.27 0.61
N SER A 64 -11.45 -4.67 1.13
CA SER A 64 -11.09 -4.48 2.54
C SER A 64 -11.06 -3.01 2.91
N ILE A 65 -10.39 -2.17 2.12
CA ILE A 65 -10.30 -0.71 2.38
C ILE A 65 -11.69 -0.06 2.30
N LYS A 66 -12.52 -0.47 1.35
CA LYS A 66 -13.85 0.12 1.17
C LYS A 66 -14.81 -0.21 2.32
N ASN A 67 -14.72 -1.41 2.89
CA ASN A 67 -15.72 -1.93 3.82
C ASN A 67 -15.26 -1.99 5.29
N SER A 68 -13.96 -1.85 5.54
CA SER A 68 -13.41 -1.90 6.88
C SER A 68 -13.91 -0.76 7.77
N GLN A 69 -14.14 -1.10 9.04
CA GLN A 69 -14.45 -0.18 10.12
C GLN A 69 -13.32 -0.12 11.16
N SER A 70 -12.13 -0.63 10.83
CA SER A 70 -11.00 -0.73 11.75
C SER A 70 -10.04 0.45 11.63
N LYS A 71 -9.20 0.65 12.66
CA LYS A 71 -8.05 1.58 12.56
C LYS A 71 -7.01 1.05 11.56
N TYR A 72 -6.72 -0.23 11.63
CA TYR A 72 -5.75 -0.92 10.80
C TYR A 72 -6.38 -2.11 10.09
N ILE A 73 -6.15 -2.20 8.79
CA ILE A 73 -6.55 -3.36 7.99
C ILE A 73 -5.33 -4.25 7.86
N VAL A 74 -5.47 -5.52 8.19
CA VAL A 74 -4.42 -6.53 8.03
C VAL A 74 -4.83 -7.43 6.86
N VAL A 75 -4.02 -7.46 5.81
CA VAL A 75 -4.17 -8.40 4.71
C VAL A 75 -3.03 -9.40 4.82
N CYS A 76 -3.35 -10.66 5.00
CA CYS A 76 -2.34 -11.70 5.22
C CYS A 76 -2.70 -13.00 4.52
N HIS A 77 -1.69 -13.83 4.28
CA HIS A 77 -1.90 -15.17 3.76
C HIS A 77 -2.44 -16.10 4.84
N GLN A 78 -3.07 -17.20 4.43
CA GLN A 78 -3.63 -18.21 5.35
C GLN A 78 -2.57 -19.07 6.03
N ASP A 79 -1.34 -19.07 5.52
CA ASP A 79 -0.24 -19.96 5.89
C ASP A 79 0.82 -19.27 6.76
N ILE A 80 0.47 -18.12 7.34
CA ILE A 80 1.23 -17.51 8.44
C ILE A 80 0.76 -18.03 9.79
N VAL A 81 1.67 -18.10 10.77
CA VAL A 81 1.35 -18.49 12.15
C VAL A 81 1.98 -17.49 13.11
N PHE A 82 1.16 -16.99 14.03
CA PHE A 82 1.61 -16.14 15.14
C PHE A 82 2.22 -17.04 16.20
N LYS A 83 3.54 -16.90 16.42
CA LYS A 83 4.25 -17.73 17.40
C LYS A 83 5.47 -17.06 18.07
N PHE A 84 5.76 -15.81 17.72
CA PHE A 84 6.92 -15.08 18.23
C PHE A 84 6.47 -13.76 18.85
N ASP A 85 6.03 -12.81 18.02
CA ASP A 85 5.51 -11.53 18.49
C ASP A 85 3.98 -11.56 18.63
N ASP A 86 3.49 -10.81 19.61
CA ASP A 86 2.08 -10.72 19.97
C ASP A 86 1.45 -9.37 19.58
N ARG A 87 0.17 -9.22 19.91
CA ARG A 87 -0.54 -7.97 19.66
C ARG A 87 0.09 -6.76 20.37
N GLU A 88 0.61 -6.91 21.59
CA GLU A 88 1.19 -5.78 22.33
C GLU A 88 2.42 -5.23 21.60
N LYS A 89 3.26 -6.13 21.08
CA LYS A 89 4.38 -5.77 20.20
C LYS A 89 3.89 -5.05 18.96
N LEU A 90 2.86 -5.56 18.28
CA LEU A 90 2.32 -4.93 17.06
C LEU A 90 1.76 -3.52 17.35
N ASP A 91 1.00 -3.38 18.43
CA ASP A 91 0.46 -2.11 18.89
C ASP A 91 1.58 -1.09 19.12
N PHE A 92 2.63 -1.49 19.85
CA PHE A 92 3.78 -0.65 20.13
C PHE A 92 4.49 -0.17 18.85
N VAL A 93 4.77 -1.06 17.90
CA VAL A 93 5.50 -0.67 16.68
C VAL A 93 4.66 0.22 15.77
N LEU A 94 3.34 0.02 15.69
CA LEU A 94 2.46 0.88 14.90
C LEU A 94 2.24 2.25 15.55
N GLU A 95 2.13 2.31 16.87
CA GLU A 95 2.04 3.56 17.62
C GLU A 95 3.35 4.36 17.54
N ASN A 96 4.50 3.67 17.57
CA ASN A 96 5.79 4.30 17.31
C ASN A 96 5.88 4.83 15.87
N LEU A 97 5.39 4.07 14.88
CA LEU A 97 5.37 4.50 13.49
C LEU A 97 4.47 5.73 13.27
N ASP A 98 3.32 5.81 13.97
CA ASP A 98 2.45 6.99 13.99
C ASP A 98 3.20 8.25 14.48
N ILE A 99 4.17 8.10 15.39
CA ILE A 99 5.01 9.20 15.93
C ILE A 99 6.16 9.53 14.98
N VAL A 100 6.90 8.52 14.51
CA VAL A 100 8.11 8.68 13.70
C VAL A 100 7.79 9.23 12.31
N ASP A 101 6.74 8.72 11.67
CA ASP A 101 6.30 9.23 10.38
C ASP A 101 4.77 9.16 10.25
N PRO A 102 4.03 10.22 10.61
CA PRO A 102 2.58 10.23 10.50
C PRO A 102 2.07 10.11 9.05
N ASN A 103 2.93 10.14 8.04
CA ASN A 103 2.58 9.91 6.63
C ASN A 103 2.84 8.47 6.17
N TRP A 104 3.06 7.52 7.08
CA TRP A 104 3.05 6.10 6.70
C TRP A 104 1.65 5.67 6.23
N GLY A 105 1.61 4.88 5.16
CA GLY A 105 0.37 4.34 4.58
C GLY A 105 0.27 2.82 4.70
N VAL A 106 1.39 2.13 4.56
CA VAL A 106 1.46 0.66 4.55
C VAL A 106 2.65 0.20 5.39
N ALA A 107 2.45 -0.85 6.17
CA ALA A 107 3.51 -1.54 6.88
C ALA A 107 3.45 -3.05 6.58
N GLY A 108 4.53 -3.77 6.83
CA GLY A 108 4.57 -5.23 6.72
C GLY A 108 5.82 -5.79 7.38
N ASN A 109 6.00 -7.10 7.34
CA ASN A 109 7.14 -7.78 7.98
C ASN A 109 8.28 -8.13 7.00
N ALA A 110 8.08 -7.96 5.69
CA ALA A 110 9.08 -8.22 4.67
C ALA A 110 8.93 -7.26 3.48
N GLY A 111 10.05 -6.84 2.89
CA GLY A 111 10.05 -5.86 1.81
C GLY A 111 11.43 -5.44 1.35
N LEU A 112 11.47 -4.65 0.27
CA LEU A 112 12.69 -4.17 -0.37
C LEU A 112 12.64 -2.65 -0.51
N ASN A 113 13.75 -1.98 -0.20
CA ASN A 113 13.89 -0.56 -0.51
C ASN A 113 14.21 -0.32 -2.00
N GLU A 114 14.34 0.95 -2.39
CA GLU A 114 14.62 1.34 -3.77
C GLU A 114 15.98 0.86 -4.30
N PHE A 115 16.90 0.50 -3.40
CA PHE A 115 18.22 -0.06 -3.72
C PHE A 115 18.24 -1.59 -3.72
N GLY A 116 17.11 -2.24 -3.43
CA GLY A 116 17.02 -3.70 -3.35
C GLY A 116 17.54 -4.29 -2.05
N GLU A 117 17.70 -3.49 -0.99
CA GLU A 117 18.06 -3.98 0.33
C GLU A 117 16.83 -4.62 1.01
N LEU A 118 17.02 -5.82 1.55
CA LEU A 118 15.96 -6.62 2.17
C LEU A 118 15.78 -6.25 3.64
N GLY A 119 14.56 -5.83 4.00
CA GLY A 119 14.05 -5.87 5.37
C GLY A 119 13.11 -7.07 5.50
N ILE A 120 13.30 -7.91 6.51
CA ILE A 120 12.49 -9.11 6.75
C ILE A 120 12.52 -9.47 8.22
N CYS A 121 11.39 -9.93 8.77
CA CYS A 121 11.24 -10.44 10.13
C CYS A 121 10.34 -11.70 10.10
N ILE A 122 10.88 -12.81 9.59
CA ILE A 122 10.13 -14.06 9.36
C ILE A 122 10.98 -15.27 9.77
N THR A 123 10.35 -16.31 10.33
CA THR A 123 10.96 -17.65 10.37
C THR A 123 10.31 -18.55 9.32
N ASP A 124 11.14 -19.26 8.55
CA ASP A 124 10.69 -20.22 7.54
C ASP A 124 10.48 -21.64 8.11
N PRO A 125 9.90 -22.59 7.36
CA PRO A 125 9.59 -23.94 7.85
C PRO A 125 10.77 -24.74 8.37
N ASN A 126 11.99 -24.41 7.93
CA ASN A 126 13.21 -25.07 8.38
C ASN A 126 13.74 -24.48 9.70
N GLY A 127 13.01 -23.53 10.30
CA GLY A 127 13.40 -22.84 11.53
C GLY A 127 14.43 -21.73 11.31
N TYR A 128 14.74 -21.38 10.06
CA TYR A 128 15.70 -20.33 9.77
C TYR A 128 15.07 -18.95 10.03
N VAL A 129 15.61 -18.24 11.01
CA VAL A 129 15.20 -16.86 11.34
C VAL A 129 15.79 -15.92 10.29
N ARG A 130 14.92 -15.31 9.49
CA ARG A 130 15.24 -14.27 8.53
C ARG A 130 14.95 -12.92 9.18
N GLN A 131 15.94 -12.39 9.87
CA GLN A 131 15.95 -11.00 10.35
C GLN A 131 17.23 -10.30 9.86
N VAL A 132 17.14 -9.70 8.67
CA VAL A 132 18.33 -9.18 7.96
C VAL A 132 18.68 -7.76 8.41
N LYS A 133 17.69 -6.93 8.70
CA LYS A 133 17.89 -5.58 9.23
C LYS A 133 17.73 -5.60 10.75
N LYS A 134 18.57 -4.81 11.42
CA LYS A 134 18.52 -4.61 12.88
C LYS A 134 17.79 -3.33 13.29
N GLU A 135 17.57 -2.43 12.33
CA GLU A 135 16.95 -1.13 12.55
C GLU A 135 15.58 -1.11 11.87
N PHE A 136 14.54 -1.02 12.70
CA PHE A 136 13.15 -0.86 12.29
C PHE A 136 12.58 0.42 12.91
N PRO A 137 11.58 1.06 12.28
CA PRO A 137 10.96 0.70 10.99
C PRO A 137 11.90 0.99 9.80
N PHE A 138 11.92 0.08 8.81
CA PHE A 138 12.79 0.16 7.64
C PHE A 138 12.00 0.64 6.41
N LEU A 139 12.37 1.80 5.85
CA LEU A 139 11.68 2.39 4.70
C LEU A 139 11.85 1.51 3.45
N VAL A 140 10.73 1.17 2.80
CA VAL A 140 10.71 0.30 1.62
C VAL A 140 9.86 0.85 0.48
N GLY A 141 10.18 0.41 -0.74
CA GLY A 141 9.38 0.69 -1.95
C GLY A 141 8.46 -0.47 -2.36
N TYR A 142 8.58 -1.60 -1.66
CA TYR A 142 7.86 -2.84 -1.88
C TYR A 142 7.69 -3.59 -0.55
N LEU A 143 6.51 -4.17 -0.34
CA LEU A 143 6.22 -5.10 0.75
C LEU A 143 5.78 -6.44 0.17
N ASP A 144 6.24 -7.52 0.79
CA ASP A 144 5.77 -8.88 0.52
C ASP A 144 4.31 -9.03 0.93
N GLU A 145 3.60 -9.87 0.20
CA GLU A 145 2.16 -10.00 0.36
C GLU A 145 1.71 -10.87 1.54
N ASN A 146 2.62 -11.59 2.19
CA ASN A 146 2.27 -12.52 3.27
C ASN A 146 1.63 -11.84 4.49
N PHE A 147 2.01 -10.60 4.79
CA PHE A 147 1.51 -9.82 5.92
C PHE A 147 1.68 -8.32 5.68
N ILE A 148 0.58 -7.68 5.28
CA ILE A 148 0.48 -6.26 5.00
C ILE A 148 -0.50 -5.61 5.99
N ILE A 149 -0.12 -4.47 6.53
CA ILE A 149 -0.94 -3.61 7.38
C ILE A 149 -1.18 -2.30 6.64
N ILE A 150 -2.43 -1.89 6.53
CA ILE A 150 -2.84 -0.66 5.88
C ILE A 150 -3.37 0.29 6.95
N ASN A 151 -2.84 1.51 6.97
CA ASN A 151 -3.39 2.58 7.80
C ASN A 151 -4.70 3.08 7.14
N ASN A 152 -5.84 2.64 7.70
CA ASN A 152 -7.15 2.85 7.07
C ASN A 152 -7.48 4.35 6.90
N SER A 153 -6.93 5.21 7.77
CA SER A 153 -7.11 6.67 7.69
C SER A 153 -6.51 7.31 6.42
N LYS A 154 -5.67 6.58 5.67
CA LYS A 154 -4.96 7.11 4.50
C LYS A 154 -5.70 6.92 3.17
N ASN A 155 -6.83 6.20 3.15
CA ASN A 155 -7.67 6.01 1.97
C ASN A 155 -6.89 5.51 0.73
N LEU A 156 -6.10 4.46 0.93
CA LEU A 156 -5.35 3.81 -0.15
C LEU A 156 -6.26 2.99 -1.06
N ALA A 157 -5.72 2.54 -2.20
CA ALA A 157 -6.37 1.56 -3.07
C ALA A 157 -5.31 0.83 -3.89
N CYS A 158 -5.64 -0.38 -4.32
CA CYS A 158 -4.96 -1.07 -5.40
C CYS A 158 -5.54 -0.65 -6.75
N SER A 159 -4.73 -0.83 -7.79
CA SER A 159 -5.10 -0.59 -9.18
C SER A 159 -6.19 -1.55 -9.65
N ILE A 160 -7.29 -1.00 -10.16
CA ILE A 160 -8.46 -1.77 -10.63
C ILE A 160 -8.25 -2.46 -12.00
N ASP A 161 -7.21 -2.09 -12.73
CA ASP A 161 -6.85 -2.65 -14.04
C ASP A 161 -5.81 -3.78 -13.94
N LEU A 162 -5.40 -4.12 -12.72
CA LEU A 162 -4.54 -5.25 -12.41
C LEU A 162 -5.34 -6.30 -11.63
N GLY A 163 -4.89 -7.55 -11.71
CA GLY A 163 -5.53 -8.67 -11.04
C GLY A 163 -4.58 -9.87 -10.97
N GLY A 164 -4.80 -10.73 -9.99
CA GLY A 164 -4.01 -11.92 -9.68
C GLY A 164 -3.47 -11.96 -8.24
N PHE A 165 -2.57 -12.92 -8.00
CA PHE A 165 -2.07 -13.27 -6.67
C PHE A 165 -0.61 -12.83 -6.43
N HIS A 166 -0.10 -11.89 -7.24
CA HIS A 166 1.26 -11.36 -7.12
C HIS A 166 1.22 -9.84 -7.31
N PHE A 167 2.26 -9.14 -6.85
CA PHE A 167 2.49 -7.71 -7.09
C PHE A 167 1.45 -6.75 -6.49
N TYR A 168 0.45 -7.23 -5.76
CA TYR A 168 -0.50 -6.33 -5.11
C TYR A 168 0.13 -5.57 -3.94
N GLY A 169 1.13 -6.17 -3.27
CA GLY A 169 1.97 -5.44 -2.30
C GLY A 169 2.79 -4.33 -2.96
N LEU A 170 3.39 -4.61 -4.13
CA LEU A 170 4.10 -3.61 -4.94
C LEU A 170 3.18 -2.48 -5.40
N ASP A 171 2.03 -2.83 -5.99
CA ASP A 171 1.07 -1.86 -6.49
C ASP A 171 0.57 -0.93 -5.38
N LEU A 172 0.21 -1.51 -4.23
CA LEU A 172 -0.24 -0.74 -3.07
C LEU A 172 0.85 0.22 -2.58
N CYS A 173 2.11 -0.22 -2.50
CA CYS A 173 3.23 0.64 -2.12
C CYS A 173 3.47 1.78 -3.12
N GLN A 174 3.36 1.52 -4.42
CA GLN A 174 3.49 2.54 -5.47
C GLN A 174 2.34 3.55 -5.43
N ASN A 175 1.12 3.09 -5.16
CA ASN A 175 -0.04 3.97 -4.99
C ASN A 175 0.10 4.83 -3.74
N ALA A 176 0.59 4.27 -2.63
CA ALA A 176 0.91 5.02 -1.42
C ALA A 176 1.95 6.12 -1.70
N ASN A 177 3.06 5.78 -2.35
CA ASN A 177 4.07 6.77 -2.74
C ASN A 177 3.52 7.87 -3.66
N SER A 178 2.61 7.52 -4.58
CA SER A 178 1.95 8.50 -5.46
C SER A 178 1.06 9.49 -4.71
N LEU A 179 0.59 9.13 -3.50
CA LEU A 179 -0.14 10.01 -2.58
C LEU A 179 0.79 10.75 -1.60
N GLY A 180 2.11 10.58 -1.71
CA GLY A 180 3.09 11.15 -0.77
C GLY A 180 3.18 10.37 0.55
N LEU A 181 2.67 9.15 0.61
CA LEU A 181 2.74 8.28 1.78
C LEU A 181 3.95 7.35 1.70
N LYS A 182 4.40 6.84 2.84
CA LYS A 182 5.56 5.93 2.94
C LYS A 182 5.17 4.52 3.36
N CYS A 183 6.02 3.56 2.99
CA CYS A 183 5.82 2.15 3.31
C CYS A 183 7.00 1.61 4.12
N TYR A 184 6.74 0.76 5.10
CA TYR A 184 7.76 0.31 6.05
C TYR A 184 7.72 -1.19 6.30
N VAL A 185 8.90 -1.81 6.38
CA VAL A 185 9.03 -3.07 7.13
C VAL A 185 9.12 -2.73 8.62
N ILE A 186 8.32 -3.39 9.44
CA ILE A 186 8.28 -3.22 10.89
C ILE A 186 8.89 -4.43 11.61
N ASP A 187 9.27 -4.22 12.86
CA ASP A 187 9.77 -5.28 13.74
C ASP A 187 8.60 -6.11 14.27
N PHE A 188 8.05 -6.97 13.43
CA PHE A 188 6.96 -7.88 13.79
C PHE A 188 7.21 -9.28 13.21
N HIS A 189 7.61 -10.19 14.09
CA HIS A 189 8.09 -11.52 13.75
C HIS A 189 6.96 -12.55 13.69
N ILE A 190 6.79 -13.16 12.53
CA ILE A 190 5.84 -14.27 12.31
C ILE A 190 6.52 -15.48 11.66
N PHE A 191 5.84 -16.62 11.74
CA PHE A 191 6.21 -17.81 10.98
C PHE A 191 5.46 -17.84 9.65
N HIS A 192 6.15 -18.13 8.55
CA HIS A 192 5.55 -18.27 7.22
C HIS A 192 5.84 -19.65 6.66
N LYS A 193 4.79 -20.41 6.33
CA LYS A 193 4.91 -21.83 5.97
C LYS A 193 5.33 -22.09 4.53
N SER A 194 5.05 -21.17 3.62
CA SER A 194 5.38 -21.34 2.22
C SER A 194 6.56 -20.49 1.76
N ILE A 195 7.08 -20.84 0.59
CA ILE A 195 8.06 -20.07 -0.15
C ILE A 195 7.37 -19.62 -1.45
N GLY A 196 7.54 -18.36 -1.81
CA GLY A 196 6.93 -17.79 -3.01
C GLY A 196 7.28 -18.58 -4.29
N ASN A 197 6.35 -18.59 -5.24
CA ASN A 197 6.49 -19.32 -6.49
C ASN A 197 6.42 -18.38 -7.71
N VAL A 198 7.41 -18.48 -8.60
CA VAL A 198 7.45 -17.75 -9.87
C VAL A 198 6.84 -18.62 -10.96
N ASN A 199 5.59 -18.33 -11.33
CA ASN A 199 4.85 -19.06 -12.35
C ASN A 199 4.56 -18.19 -13.60
N LYS A 200 3.81 -18.73 -14.56
CA LYS A 200 3.39 -17.98 -15.77
C LYS A 200 2.56 -16.74 -15.41
N ALA A 201 1.65 -16.85 -14.43
CA ALA A 201 0.82 -15.73 -14.00
C ALA A 201 1.66 -14.57 -13.44
N TYR A 202 2.72 -14.87 -12.68
CA TYR A 202 3.72 -13.89 -12.24
C TYR A 202 4.36 -13.17 -13.42
N ILE A 203 4.83 -13.90 -14.44
CA ILE A 203 5.48 -13.31 -15.62
C ILE A 203 4.51 -12.42 -16.40
N ASP A 204 3.27 -12.88 -16.60
CA ASP A 204 2.26 -12.13 -17.35
C ASP A 204 1.81 -10.87 -16.59
N LEU A 205 1.64 -10.95 -15.27
CA LEU A 205 1.31 -9.80 -14.44
C LEU A 205 2.46 -8.79 -14.38
N LYS A 206 3.73 -9.25 -14.33
CA LYS A 206 4.90 -8.38 -14.44
C LYS A 206 4.87 -7.55 -15.73
N LYS A 207 4.52 -8.15 -16.87
CA LYS A 207 4.39 -7.42 -18.15
C LYS A 207 3.28 -6.37 -18.10
N LYS A 208 2.11 -6.72 -17.54
CA LYS A 208 1.00 -5.78 -17.35
C LYS A 208 1.41 -4.61 -16.46
N PHE A 209 2.08 -4.89 -15.35
CA PHE A 209 2.58 -3.87 -14.42
C PHE A 209 3.57 -2.92 -15.12
N ILE A 210 4.55 -3.45 -15.86
CA ILE A 210 5.49 -2.65 -16.64
C ILE A 210 4.75 -1.71 -17.61
N ASN A 211 3.80 -2.26 -18.39
CA ASN A 211 3.03 -1.47 -19.36
C ASN A 211 2.23 -0.35 -18.69
N LYS A 212 1.59 -0.63 -17.54
CA LYS A 212 0.86 0.36 -16.74
C LYS A 212 1.79 1.48 -16.27
N ILE A 213 2.92 1.13 -15.64
CA ILE A 213 3.87 2.13 -15.13
C ILE A 213 4.46 2.96 -16.26
N GLN A 214 4.80 2.34 -17.40
CA GLN A 214 5.26 3.06 -18.58
C GLN A 214 4.21 4.05 -19.06
N ASN A 215 2.95 3.63 -19.19
CA ASN A 215 1.85 4.52 -19.58
C ASN A 215 1.65 5.69 -18.60
N ASN A 216 1.76 5.45 -17.30
CA ASN A 216 1.63 6.48 -16.27
C ASN A 216 2.78 7.50 -16.31
N LYS A 217 3.99 7.07 -16.67
CA LYS A 217 5.19 7.93 -16.75
C LYS A 217 5.39 8.62 -18.11
N LYS A 218 4.48 8.41 -19.08
CA LYS A 218 4.57 9.08 -20.39
C LYS A 218 4.51 10.60 -20.25
N SER A 219 5.43 11.27 -20.95
CA SER A 219 5.38 12.72 -21.05
C SER A 219 4.14 13.12 -21.85
N LYS A 220 3.35 14.07 -21.34
CA LYS A 220 2.10 14.48 -21.98
C LYS A 220 1.70 15.90 -21.62
N PHE A 221 0.84 16.47 -22.45
CA PHE A 221 0.13 17.69 -22.12
C PHE A 221 -1.06 17.38 -21.23
N TYR A 222 -1.21 18.19 -20.19
CA TYR A 222 -2.38 18.27 -19.36
C TYR A 222 -3.17 19.51 -19.74
N TYR A 223 -4.48 19.36 -19.67
CA TYR A 223 -5.44 20.41 -20.00
C TYR A 223 -6.39 20.55 -18.82
N THR A 224 -6.59 21.79 -18.41
CA THR A 224 -7.61 22.20 -17.44
C THR A 224 -8.51 23.23 -18.13
N THR A 225 -9.58 23.64 -17.48
CA THR A 225 -10.46 24.69 -18.01
C THR A 225 -9.77 26.04 -18.18
N THR A 226 -8.64 26.26 -17.51
CA THR A 226 -7.95 27.57 -17.48
C THR A 226 -6.54 27.54 -18.06
N THR A 227 -5.92 26.37 -18.18
CA THR A 227 -4.54 26.26 -18.64
C THR A 227 -4.24 24.92 -19.28
N LYS A 228 -3.21 24.92 -20.12
CA LYS A 228 -2.55 23.75 -20.68
C LYS A 228 -1.11 23.76 -20.21
N PHE A 229 -0.55 22.63 -19.80
CA PHE A 229 0.88 22.54 -19.47
C PHE A 229 1.44 21.16 -19.81
N PHE A 230 2.74 21.07 -20.01
CA PHE A 230 3.43 19.83 -20.34
C PHE A 230 4.12 19.25 -19.10
N VAL A 231 4.06 17.93 -18.94
CA VAL A 231 4.78 17.22 -17.87
C VAL A 231 5.61 16.10 -18.47
N SER A 232 6.85 15.99 -18.02
CA SER A 232 7.83 14.96 -18.37
C SER A 232 8.71 14.63 -17.17
N SER A 233 9.34 13.45 -17.18
CA SER A 233 10.41 13.10 -16.25
C SER A 233 11.68 13.95 -16.46
N PHE A 234 11.85 14.57 -17.63
CA PHE A 234 13.03 15.38 -17.93
C PHE A 234 12.77 16.86 -17.62
N LYS A 235 13.54 17.40 -16.67
CA LYS A 235 13.45 18.81 -16.24
C LYS A 235 13.56 19.80 -17.42
N ILE A 236 14.45 19.52 -18.38
CA ILE A 236 14.66 20.40 -19.53
C ILE A 236 13.45 20.43 -20.49
N LEU A 237 12.78 19.28 -20.69
CA LEU A 237 11.56 19.24 -21.50
C LEU A 237 10.43 19.98 -20.79
N ASN A 238 10.31 19.88 -19.47
CA ASN A 238 9.35 20.67 -18.70
C ASN A 238 9.61 22.17 -18.90
N LEU A 239 10.86 22.63 -18.85
CA LEU A 239 11.20 24.03 -19.04
C LEU A 239 10.85 24.51 -20.46
N LEU A 240 11.32 23.79 -21.49
CA LEU A 240 11.16 24.17 -22.89
C LEU A 240 9.70 24.16 -23.34
N MET A 241 8.96 23.11 -22.98
CA MET A 241 7.58 22.93 -23.44
C MET A 241 6.56 23.81 -22.71
N ASN A 242 6.92 24.36 -21.54
CA ASN A 242 6.06 25.28 -20.79
C ASN A 242 6.45 26.76 -20.95
N PHE A 243 7.52 27.08 -21.67
CA PHE A 243 8.04 28.45 -21.80
C PHE A 243 7.04 29.43 -22.42
N LYS A 244 6.23 28.98 -23.41
CA LYS A 244 5.22 29.83 -24.07
C LYS A 244 4.02 30.19 -23.18
N ASN A 245 3.63 29.34 -22.23
CA ASN A 245 2.51 29.61 -21.33
C ASN A 245 2.83 30.71 -20.30
N ILE A 246 4.11 30.84 -19.92
CA ILE A 246 4.58 31.92 -19.06
C ILE A 246 4.37 33.26 -19.77
N ILE A 247 4.78 33.36 -21.04
CA ILE A 247 4.71 34.62 -21.80
C ILE A 247 3.27 35.09 -22.05
N ILE A 248 2.34 34.16 -22.33
CA ILE A 248 0.92 34.49 -22.59
C ILE A 248 0.19 34.96 -21.31
N ASN A 249 0.45 34.35 -20.16
CA ASN A 249 -0.16 34.80 -18.89
C ASN A 249 0.37 36.17 -18.46
N TYR A 250 1.67 36.43 -18.66
CA TYR A 250 2.25 37.73 -18.36
C TYR A 250 1.72 38.84 -19.29
N SER A 251 1.53 38.57 -20.59
CA SER A 251 1.01 39.57 -21.52
C SER A 251 -0.46 39.93 -21.26
N VAL A 252 -1.31 38.96 -20.90
CA VAL A 252 -2.71 39.25 -20.49
C VAL A 252 -2.77 40.03 -19.18
N PHE A 253 -1.92 39.70 -18.20
CA PHE A 253 -1.83 40.44 -16.93
C PHE A 253 -1.32 41.87 -17.12
N LEU A 254 -0.28 42.08 -17.94
CA LEU A 254 0.23 43.41 -18.27
C LEU A 254 -0.80 44.26 -19.02
N LEU A 255 -1.52 43.68 -19.98
CA LEU A 255 -2.59 44.36 -20.70
C LEU A 255 -3.73 44.81 -19.77
N LYS A 256 -4.03 44.02 -18.73
CA LYS A 256 -5.03 44.36 -17.71
C LYS A 256 -4.54 45.52 -16.83
N LEU A 257 -3.30 45.47 -16.34
CA LEU A 257 -2.68 46.54 -15.56
C LEU A 257 -2.58 47.87 -16.34
N ILE A 258 -2.22 47.81 -17.63
CA ILE A 258 -2.18 49.01 -18.49
C ILE A 258 -3.58 49.58 -18.72
N ARG A 259 -4.61 48.74 -18.77
CA ARG A 259 -6.01 49.19 -18.89
C ARG A 259 -6.49 49.87 -17.61
N ASP A 260 -6.12 49.32 -16.45
CA ASP A 260 -6.53 49.85 -15.14
C ASP A 260 -5.76 51.13 -14.74
N MET A 261 -4.58 51.40 -15.33
CA MET A 261 -3.86 52.68 -15.17
C MET A 261 -4.30 53.79 -16.14
N ARG A 262 -5.17 53.49 -17.11
CA ARG A 262 -5.66 54.44 -18.13
C ARG A 262 -7.13 54.86 -17.94
N GLY A 263 -7.78 54.40 -16.88
CA GLY A 263 -9.09 54.86 -16.42
C GLY A 263 -8.96 55.60 -15.11
#